data_AF-A0A395MTW4-F1
#
_entry.id   AF-A0A395MTW4-F1
#
_cell.length_a   1.000
_cell.length_b   1.000
_cell.length_c   1.000
_cell.angle_alpha   90.00
_cell.angle_beta   90.00
_cell.angle_gamma   90.00
#
_symmetry.space_group_name_H-M   'P 1'
#
loop_
_entity.id
_entity.type
_entity.pdbx_description
1 polymer ?
#
loop_
_entity_poly.entity_id
_entity_poly.type
_entity_poly.pdbx_seq_one_letter_code
_entity_poly.pdbx_strand_id
1 'polypeptide(L)'
;MSSDPVMQVEDKIVPGPSVTSEKPVAEERIILQEATVIRTTEDELHAASNGNASVATSPTTGAPSRPRLKKDNSTPNMNGPLYMQTAGNKTVLVRRLKRKEESTWKHLSRWFVENQIGLSFNLLALIFLAQTFIPKARDYTQKFFHLSYHNSQSGQYRIGFDDAYFITFCIILFTGLRAATMEYVLAPIGRWQGIDNRKNLTRFSEQAWLMVYYTVFWPWGVYIYCTSPHYMNMENMWTDWPNRELDGIMKAYLLCQWAFWLQQMIVINIEERRKDHWQMFTHHIITTALIFACYAYHHSRVGNFILVIMDVVDLFLPLAKCLKYCGYSKICDVMFGLFVLSWFFARHVLYIAVCWSIYSDTPRVMPTGCFKGNNDNMVGPLDPPAGWGYLVEPFINPEGLVCYNETVKWSFLAPLLFLQAITIGWFTMIVRVIIKVLKGGDAEDVRSDDEGGEEEEEEEEFIYEEAQPLEEEVGVEALDLRNWERRSGVKKQASSSGVSLPGHSDRKELLGRIGCEKQVD
;
A
#
# COMPACT_ATOMS: atom_id res chain seq x y z
N MET A 1 35.30 -14.58 65.18
CA MET A 1 34.82 -15.75 65.94
C MET A 1 33.79 -16.45 65.06
N SER A 2 34.18 -17.64 64.57
CA SER A 2 33.42 -18.71 63.89
C SER A 2 32.56 -18.34 62.65
N SER A 3 32.93 -18.61 61.39
CA SER A 3 33.16 -19.88 60.65
C SER A 3 31.94 -20.82 60.57
N ASP A 4 31.29 -20.86 59.38
CA ASP A 4 30.97 -22.00 58.48
C ASP A 4 30.54 -23.36 59.08
N PRO A 5 29.66 -24.16 58.40
CA PRO A 5 30.11 -24.90 57.20
C PRO A 5 29.13 -25.25 56.08
N VAL A 6 29.77 -25.45 54.93
CA VAL A 6 29.41 -26.24 53.75
C VAL A 6 29.20 -27.72 54.09
N MET A 7 28.29 -28.40 53.39
CA MET A 7 28.37 -29.87 53.21
C MET A 7 27.92 -30.26 51.79
N GLN A 8 28.88 -30.82 51.06
CA GLN A 8 28.73 -31.56 49.80
C GLN A 8 28.21 -32.98 50.08
N VAL A 9 27.49 -33.58 49.12
CA VAL A 9 27.46 -35.04 48.92
C VAL A 9 27.44 -35.34 47.42
N GLU A 10 28.42 -36.14 47.00
CA GLU A 10 28.66 -36.68 45.66
C GLU A 10 27.75 -37.86 45.28
N ASP A 11 27.53 -37.99 43.97
CA ASP A 11 27.39 -39.19 43.10
C ASP A 11 26.91 -40.53 43.66
N LYS A 12 25.94 -41.14 42.95
CA LYS A 12 26.14 -42.45 42.28
C LYS A 12 24.96 -42.89 41.39
N ILE A 13 25.31 -43.13 40.13
CA ILE A 13 24.59 -43.86 39.08
C ILE A 13 24.70 -45.37 39.33
N VAL A 14 23.61 -46.15 39.26
CA VAL A 14 23.55 -47.57 38.81
C VAL A 14 22.12 -47.92 38.32
N PRO A 15 21.93 -48.79 37.30
CA PRO A 15 20.72 -48.87 36.45
C PRO A 15 19.90 -50.18 36.56
N GLY A 16 18.71 -50.18 35.93
CA GLY A 16 17.97 -51.38 35.47
C GLY A 16 16.43 -51.26 35.57
N PRO A 17 15.61 -52.07 34.86
CA PRO A 17 15.95 -53.09 33.86
C PRO A 17 15.24 -52.95 32.50
N SER A 18 15.81 -53.66 31.53
CA SER A 18 15.34 -53.96 30.18
C SER A 18 14.05 -54.79 30.14
N VAL A 19 13.13 -54.42 29.24
CA VAL A 19 12.10 -55.33 28.70
C VAL A 19 12.17 -55.27 27.17
N THR A 20 12.49 -56.41 26.58
CA THR A 20 12.41 -56.74 25.15
C THR A 20 10.99 -57.15 24.77
N SER A 21 10.46 -56.64 23.66
CA SER A 21 9.41 -57.33 22.90
C SER A 21 9.52 -56.98 21.41
N GLU A 22 9.41 -58.00 20.59
CA GLU A 22 9.62 -58.04 19.15
C GLU A 22 8.47 -57.39 18.33
N LYS A 23 8.85 -56.63 17.28
CA LYS A 23 8.28 -56.50 15.90
C LYS A 23 6.79 -56.07 15.68
N PRO A 24 6.43 -55.34 14.58
CA PRO A 24 6.70 -55.78 13.21
C PRO A 24 7.11 -54.73 12.14
N VAL A 25 7.78 -55.28 11.14
CA VAL A 25 8.25 -54.70 9.87
C VAL A 25 7.08 -54.64 8.88
N ALA A 26 6.23 -53.61 8.98
CA ALA A 26 5.06 -53.48 8.08
C ALA A 26 4.83 -52.08 7.47
N GLU A 27 5.46 -51.01 7.95
CA GLU A 27 5.19 -49.65 7.41
C GLU A 27 6.12 -49.22 6.26
N GLU A 28 7.21 -49.94 6.01
CA GLU A 28 8.19 -49.56 4.96
C GLU A 28 7.85 -50.13 3.56
N ARG A 29 6.77 -50.93 3.44
CA ARG A 29 6.28 -51.44 2.14
C ARG A 29 5.12 -50.66 1.52
N ILE A 30 4.54 -49.70 2.23
CA ILE A 30 3.38 -48.92 1.73
C ILE A 30 3.85 -47.69 0.94
N ILE A 31 5.02 -47.12 1.26
CA ILE A 31 5.53 -45.90 0.60
C ILE A 31 6.19 -46.21 -0.78
N LEU A 32 6.60 -47.46 -1.03
CA LEU A 32 7.20 -47.86 -2.32
C LEU A 32 6.20 -48.37 -3.36
N GLN A 33 4.92 -48.55 -3.01
CA GLN A 33 3.89 -49.06 -3.94
C GLN A 33 3.04 -47.94 -4.57
N GLU A 34 2.99 -46.74 -3.98
CA GLU A 34 2.34 -45.57 -4.58
C GLU A 34 3.22 -44.84 -5.62
N ALA A 35 4.54 -45.00 -5.54
CA ALA A 35 5.48 -44.37 -6.48
C ALA A 35 5.57 -45.08 -7.85
N THR A 36 4.99 -46.26 -8.01
CA THR A 36 4.97 -47.01 -9.30
C THR A 36 3.66 -46.85 -10.08
N VAL A 37 2.55 -46.46 -9.43
CA VAL A 37 1.23 -46.34 -10.06
C VAL A 37 1.04 -45.00 -10.81
N ILE A 38 1.80 -43.96 -10.47
CA ILE A 38 1.70 -42.64 -11.15
C ILE A 38 2.54 -42.59 -12.45
N ARG A 39 3.52 -43.49 -12.62
CA ARG A 39 4.37 -43.54 -13.83
C ARG A 39 3.83 -44.39 -14.97
N THR A 40 2.72 -45.09 -14.80
CA THR A 40 2.10 -45.94 -15.84
C THR A 40 0.84 -45.36 -16.48
N THR A 41 0.38 -44.19 -16.04
CA THR A 41 -0.81 -43.52 -16.61
C THR A 41 -0.51 -42.47 -17.70
N GLU A 42 0.77 -42.21 -18.01
CA GLU A 42 1.16 -41.25 -19.06
C GLU A 42 1.50 -41.91 -20.40
N ASP A 43 1.74 -43.23 -20.45
CA ASP A 43 2.12 -43.94 -21.69
C ASP A 43 0.96 -44.66 -22.42
N GLU A 44 -0.25 -44.70 -21.86
CA GLU A 44 -1.43 -45.37 -22.45
C GLU A 44 -2.47 -44.43 -23.10
N LEU A 45 -2.17 -43.14 -23.29
CA LEU A 45 -3.08 -42.21 -24.00
C LEU A 45 -2.67 -41.91 -25.45
N HIS A 46 -1.54 -42.45 -25.94
CA HIS A 46 -1.01 -42.16 -27.27
C HIS A 46 -1.23 -43.26 -28.33
N ALA A 47 -2.00 -44.31 -28.04
CA ALA A 47 -2.15 -45.44 -28.96
C ALA A 47 -3.57 -46.02 -29.02
N ALA A 48 -4.59 -45.24 -29.37
CA ALA A 48 -5.85 -45.81 -29.86
C ALA A 48 -6.68 -44.79 -30.65
N SER A 49 -6.73 -44.99 -31.97
CA SER A 49 -7.96 -44.97 -32.79
C SER A 49 -7.68 -44.41 -34.20
N ASN A 50 -7.13 -45.29 -35.05
CA ASN A 50 -7.37 -45.27 -36.49
C ASN A 50 -8.42 -46.36 -36.77
N GLY A 51 -9.54 -46.02 -37.40
CA GLY A 51 -10.57 -46.99 -37.79
C GLY A 51 -11.72 -46.37 -38.60
N ASN A 52 -11.67 -46.56 -39.91
CA ASN A 52 -12.70 -46.23 -40.91
C ASN A 52 -14.02 -47.03 -40.75
N ALA A 53 -15.18 -46.43 -41.07
CA ALA A 53 -16.16 -46.91 -42.09
C ALA A 53 -17.55 -46.20 -42.04
N SER A 54 -17.79 -45.33 -43.03
CA SER A 54 -18.89 -45.30 -44.04
C SER A 54 -20.42 -45.37 -43.70
N VAL A 55 -21.13 -44.29 -44.13
CA VAL A 55 -22.36 -44.23 -45.01
C VAL A 55 -23.70 -43.63 -44.47
N ALA A 56 -24.18 -42.59 -45.21
CA ALA A 56 -25.54 -42.06 -45.51
C ALA A 56 -26.39 -41.40 -44.39
N THR A 57 -27.10 -40.26 -44.54
CA THR A 57 -27.62 -39.47 -45.69
C THR A 57 -28.10 -38.05 -45.23
N SER A 58 -27.61 -36.98 -45.90
CA SER A 58 -28.22 -35.69 -46.39
C SER A 58 -29.28 -34.84 -45.58
N PRO A 59 -29.61 -33.58 -45.99
CA PRO A 59 -28.80 -32.35 -45.82
C PRO A 59 -29.61 -31.13 -45.28
N THR A 60 -28.97 -30.13 -44.64
CA THR A 60 -29.48 -28.73 -44.66
C THR A 60 -28.42 -27.66 -44.30
N THR A 61 -28.12 -26.85 -45.30
CA THR A 61 -27.64 -25.45 -45.38
C THR A 61 -27.31 -24.62 -44.11
N GLY A 62 -26.14 -23.94 -44.11
CA GLY A 62 -26.04 -22.56 -43.59
C GLY A 62 -24.73 -22.09 -42.91
N ALA A 63 -23.96 -21.23 -43.61
CA ALA A 63 -22.97 -20.23 -43.16
C ALA A 63 -21.49 -20.64 -42.85
N PRO A 64 -20.49 -19.89 -43.37
CA PRO A 64 -19.06 -20.22 -43.24
C PRO A 64 -18.47 -19.73 -41.90
N SER A 65 -17.75 -20.63 -41.23
CA SER A 65 -17.03 -20.40 -39.98
C SER A 65 -15.61 -19.82 -40.22
N ARG A 66 -15.27 -18.81 -39.43
CA ARG A 66 -13.97 -18.11 -39.39
C ARG A 66 -12.86 -19.08 -38.93
N PRO A 67 -11.67 -19.14 -39.57
CA PRO A 67 -10.64 -20.09 -39.17
C PRO A 67 -10.03 -19.68 -37.81
N ARG A 68 -9.98 -20.65 -36.88
CA ARG A 68 -9.42 -20.50 -35.54
C ARG A 68 -7.94 -20.92 -35.58
N LEU A 69 -7.02 -19.96 -35.43
CA LEU A 69 -5.58 -20.22 -35.35
C LEU A 69 -5.24 -20.97 -34.04
N LYS A 70 -4.40 -22.01 -34.16
CA LYS A 70 -3.81 -22.76 -33.04
C LYS A 70 -2.83 -21.86 -32.27
N LYS A 71 -2.88 -21.93 -30.94
CA LYS A 71 -1.99 -21.20 -30.03
C LYS A 71 -0.80 -22.10 -29.70
N ASP A 72 0.33 -21.92 -30.40
CA ASP A 72 1.59 -22.58 -30.04
C ASP A 72 2.33 -21.74 -28.99
N ASN A 73 2.74 -22.41 -27.90
CA ASN A 73 3.59 -21.84 -26.84
C ASN A 73 5.06 -21.97 -27.26
N SER A 74 5.60 -20.95 -27.91
CA SER A 74 7.05 -20.72 -27.98
C SER A 74 7.32 -19.23 -28.13
N THR A 75 8.16 -18.67 -27.26
CA THR A 75 8.68 -17.30 -27.34
C THR A 75 9.29 -17.04 -28.73
N PRO A 76 8.79 -16.05 -29.52
CA PRO A 76 9.35 -15.79 -30.84
C PRO A 76 10.61 -14.95 -30.70
N ASN A 77 11.69 -15.49 -31.26
CA ASN A 77 13.00 -14.87 -31.40
C ASN A 77 12.90 -13.52 -32.16
N MET A 78 13.60 -12.48 -31.69
CA MET A 78 13.49 -11.06 -32.11
C MET A 78 14.00 -10.71 -33.53
N ASN A 79 13.99 -11.62 -34.50
CA ASN A 79 14.57 -11.38 -35.84
C ASN A 79 13.63 -11.76 -37.01
N GLY A 80 12.34 -11.38 -36.94
CA GLY A 80 11.37 -11.57 -38.02
C GLY A 80 11.15 -10.31 -38.90
N PRO A 81 10.87 -10.45 -40.22
CA PRO A 81 10.69 -9.32 -41.13
C PRO A 81 9.46 -8.46 -40.78
N LEU A 82 9.59 -7.14 -41.00
CA LEU A 82 8.59 -6.11 -40.66
C LEU A 82 7.26 -6.21 -41.43
N TYR A 83 7.27 -6.98 -42.53
CA TYR A 83 6.13 -7.25 -43.40
C TYR A 83 6.11 -8.75 -43.72
N MET A 84 4.91 -9.35 -43.74
CA MET A 84 4.71 -10.73 -44.19
C MET A 84 3.61 -10.72 -45.25
N GLN A 85 3.94 -11.17 -46.46
CA GLN A 85 3.02 -11.26 -47.57
C GLN A 85 2.58 -12.72 -47.70
N THR A 86 1.30 -12.99 -47.45
CA THR A 86 0.78 -14.36 -47.51
C THR A 86 0.58 -14.75 -48.97
N ALA A 87 1.21 -15.84 -49.42
CA ALA A 87 1.06 -16.35 -50.78
C ALA A 87 -0.40 -16.76 -51.02
N GLY A 88 -1.16 -15.89 -51.70
CA GLY A 88 -2.53 -16.15 -52.12
C GLY A 88 -3.57 -15.06 -51.84
N ASN A 89 -3.24 -13.99 -51.09
CA ASN A 89 -4.18 -12.88 -50.86
C ASN A 89 -3.48 -11.52 -50.80
N LYS A 90 -4.10 -10.49 -51.40
CA LYS A 90 -3.62 -9.10 -51.55
C LYS A 90 -3.58 -8.30 -50.22
N THR A 91 -3.33 -8.95 -49.10
CA THR A 91 -3.34 -8.35 -47.75
C THR A 91 -1.92 -8.24 -47.21
N VAL A 92 -1.49 -7.03 -46.89
CA VAL A 92 -0.18 -6.78 -46.27
C VAL A 92 -0.39 -6.73 -44.76
N LEU A 93 0.24 -7.64 -44.02
CA LEU A 93 0.26 -7.62 -42.56
C LEU A 93 1.38 -6.68 -42.10
N VAL A 94 1.01 -5.57 -41.46
CA VAL A 94 1.96 -4.62 -40.89
C VAL A 94 2.09 -4.90 -39.39
N ARG A 95 3.32 -5.15 -38.92
CA ARG A 95 3.64 -5.25 -37.50
C ARG A 95 3.61 -3.84 -36.89
N ARG A 96 2.66 -3.55 -36.00
CA ARG A 96 2.68 -2.32 -35.19
C ARG A 96 2.82 -2.67 -33.71
N LEU A 97 3.62 -1.87 -33.03
CA LEU A 97 3.70 -1.84 -31.57
C LEU A 97 2.32 -1.47 -31.02
N LYS A 98 1.71 -2.36 -30.23
CA LYS A 98 0.48 -2.02 -29.50
C LYS A 98 0.85 -0.99 -28.45
N ARG A 99 0.62 0.29 -28.75
CA ARG A 99 0.71 1.34 -27.75
C ARG A 99 -0.39 1.05 -26.74
N LYS A 100 -0.02 0.41 -25.62
CA LYS A 100 -0.92 0.17 -24.49
C LYS A 100 -1.50 1.54 -24.14
N GLU A 101 -2.81 1.73 -24.29
CA GLU A 101 -3.45 2.94 -23.80
C GLU A 101 -3.08 3.04 -22.32
N GLU A 102 -2.24 4.03 -21.97
CA GLU A 102 -2.01 4.33 -20.57
C GLU A 102 -3.37 4.63 -19.98
N SER A 103 -3.78 3.79 -19.01
CA SER A 103 -5.07 3.94 -18.34
C SER A 103 -5.27 5.39 -17.94
N THR A 104 -6.46 5.95 -18.21
CA THR A 104 -6.84 7.31 -17.80
C THR A 104 -6.53 7.58 -16.32
N TRP A 105 -6.58 6.54 -15.50
CA TRP A 105 -6.16 6.55 -14.10
C TRP A 105 -4.67 6.86 -13.89
N LYS A 106 -3.78 6.30 -14.72
CA LYS A 106 -2.34 6.59 -14.68
C LYS A 106 -2.08 8.06 -15.01
N HIS A 107 -2.73 8.61 -16.05
CA HIS A 107 -2.63 10.04 -16.36
C HIS A 107 -3.13 10.93 -15.22
N LEU A 108 -4.27 10.60 -14.63
CA LEU A 108 -4.83 11.34 -13.50
C LEU A 108 -3.90 11.28 -12.27
N SER A 109 -3.34 10.11 -11.97
CA SER A 109 -2.41 9.93 -10.84
C SER A 109 -1.12 10.73 -11.01
N ARG A 110 -0.53 10.74 -12.20
CA ARG A 110 0.66 11.55 -12.51
C ARG A 110 0.36 13.04 -12.39
N TRP A 111 -0.76 13.50 -12.97
CA TRP A 111 -1.18 14.89 -12.84
C TRP A 111 -1.38 15.28 -11.37
N PHE A 112 -2.00 14.42 -10.57
CA PHE A 112 -2.19 14.66 -9.15
C PHE A 112 -0.85 14.79 -8.41
N VAL A 113 0.11 13.89 -8.67
CA VAL A 113 1.48 13.94 -8.11
C VAL A 113 2.19 15.24 -8.45
N GLU A 114 2.18 15.63 -9.72
CA GLU A 114 2.85 16.84 -10.20
C GLU A 114 2.24 18.13 -9.63
N ASN A 115 0.97 18.09 -9.25
CA ASN A 115 0.23 19.25 -8.75
C ASN A 115 -0.10 19.18 -7.25
N GLN A 116 0.49 18.25 -6.47
CA GLN A 116 0.15 18.06 -5.05
C GLN A 116 0.32 19.34 -4.23
N ILE A 117 1.42 20.07 -4.44
CA ILE A 117 1.72 21.31 -3.73
C ILE A 117 0.69 22.38 -4.09
N GLY A 118 0.47 22.61 -5.40
CA GLY A 118 -0.47 23.62 -5.88
C GLY A 118 -1.90 23.33 -5.43
N LEU A 119 -2.36 22.08 -5.53
CA LEU A 119 -3.69 21.67 -5.09
C LEU A 119 -3.87 21.87 -3.58
N SER A 120 -2.92 21.39 -2.78
CA SER A 120 -3.00 21.51 -1.32
C SER A 120 -2.95 22.97 -0.88
N PHE A 121 -2.02 23.75 -1.44
CA PHE A 121 -1.89 25.18 -1.15
C PHE A 121 -3.15 25.94 -1.54
N ASN A 122 -3.69 25.72 -2.75
CA ASN A 122 -4.88 26.41 -3.21
C ASN A 122 -6.10 26.07 -2.34
N LEU A 123 -6.30 24.80 -1.96
CA LEU A 123 -7.40 24.41 -1.08
C LEU A 123 -7.26 25.04 0.31
N LEU A 124 -6.08 25.00 0.92
CA LEU A 124 -5.84 25.63 2.22
C LEU A 124 -5.98 27.14 2.16
N ALA A 125 -5.46 27.78 1.11
CA ALA A 125 -5.59 29.22 0.89
C ALA A 125 -7.06 29.61 0.71
N LEU A 126 -7.85 28.84 -0.05
CA LEU A 126 -9.28 29.10 -0.23
C LEU A 126 -10.04 29.00 1.10
N ILE A 127 -9.78 27.96 1.91
CA ILE A 127 -10.42 27.79 3.22
C ILE A 127 -10.01 28.93 4.16
N PHE A 128 -8.73 29.31 4.17
CA PHE A 128 -8.21 30.41 4.99
C PHE A 128 -8.76 31.78 4.57
N LEU A 129 -8.81 32.06 3.26
CA LEU A 129 -9.38 33.29 2.72
C LEU A 129 -10.88 33.37 3.01
N ALA A 130 -11.62 32.26 2.86
CA ALA A 130 -13.04 32.20 3.21
C ALA A 130 -13.25 32.49 4.71
N GLN A 131 -12.44 31.90 5.59
CA GLN A 131 -12.47 32.17 7.03
C GLN A 131 -12.18 33.64 7.35
N THR A 132 -11.20 34.25 6.67
CA THR A 132 -10.75 35.61 6.98
C THR A 132 -11.69 36.67 6.42
N PHE A 133 -12.09 36.54 5.16
CA PHE A 133 -12.76 37.61 4.41
C PHE A 133 -14.27 37.43 4.23
N ILE A 134 -14.82 36.24 4.48
CA ILE A 134 -16.26 35.96 4.27
C ILE A 134 -16.93 35.63 5.62
N PRO A 135 -17.52 36.61 6.32
CA PRO A 135 -18.15 36.39 7.62
C PRO A 135 -19.21 35.29 7.61
N LYS A 136 -20.00 35.17 6.53
CA LYS A 136 -21.03 34.13 6.37
C LYS A 136 -20.47 32.71 6.23
N ALA A 137 -19.21 32.57 5.80
CA ALA A 137 -18.58 31.26 5.63
C ALA A 137 -17.91 30.76 6.93
N ARG A 138 -17.65 31.65 7.90
CA ARG A 138 -16.91 31.35 9.14
C ARG A 138 -17.52 30.21 9.94
N ASP A 139 -18.85 30.13 10.01
CA ASP A 139 -19.55 29.07 10.74
C ASP A 139 -19.21 27.67 10.21
N TYR A 140 -18.87 27.57 8.92
CA TYR A 140 -18.47 26.32 8.28
C TYR A 140 -16.95 26.14 8.29
N THR A 141 -16.18 27.20 8.03
CA THR A 141 -14.72 27.11 7.89
C THR A 141 -14.00 26.98 9.24
N GLN A 142 -14.57 27.46 10.35
CA GLN A 142 -13.96 27.30 11.68
C GLN A 142 -13.76 25.84 12.09
N LYS A 143 -14.65 24.95 11.64
CA LYS A 143 -14.60 23.49 11.92
C LYS A 143 -13.35 22.80 11.35
N PHE A 144 -12.69 23.42 10.36
CA PHE A 144 -11.44 22.91 9.80
C PHE A 144 -10.22 23.26 10.67
N PHE A 145 -10.29 24.33 11.46
CA PHE A 145 -9.14 24.85 12.23
C PHE A 145 -9.20 24.52 13.72
N HIS A 146 -10.38 24.22 14.26
CA HIS A 146 -10.59 23.98 15.69
C HIS A 146 -11.24 22.63 15.94
N LEU A 147 -10.92 22.03 17.10
CA LEU A 147 -11.58 20.82 17.57
C LEU A 147 -13.06 21.09 17.83
N SER A 148 -13.93 20.26 17.26
CA SER A 148 -15.38 20.37 17.41
C SER A 148 -15.86 19.83 18.77
N TYR A 149 -17.06 20.26 19.20
CA TYR A 149 -17.77 19.76 20.38
C TYR A 149 -17.09 19.97 21.74
N HIS A 150 -16.50 21.14 21.97
CA HIS A 150 -16.01 21.53 23.31
C HIS A 150 -17.16 21.63 24.33
N ASN A 151 -17.01 20.99 25.47
CA ASN A 151 -17.90 21.11 26.62
C ASN A 151 -17.33 22.16 27.60
N SER A 152 -18.06 23.24 27.83
CA SER A 152 -17.63 24.32 28.73
C SER A 152 -17.64 23.93 30.21
N GLN A 153 -18.33 22.85 30.60
CA GLN A 153 -18.42 22.42 32.00
C GLN A 153 -17.22 21.56 32.41
N SER A 154 -16.86 20.57 31.58
CA SER A 154 -15.73 19.67 31.83
C SER A 154 -14.40 20.17 31.26
N GLY A 155 -14.45 21.12 30.30
CA GLY A 155 -13.28 21.53 29.52
C GLY A 155 -12.79 20.47 28.53
N GLN A 156 -13.57 19.40 28.34
CA GLN A 156 -13.24 18.28 27.45
C GLN A 156 -14.05 18.36 26.15
N TYR A 157 -13.75 17.46 25.22
CA TYR A 157 -14.35 17.42 23.90
C TYR A 157 -15.14 16.14 23.70
N ARG A 158 -16.35 16.26 23.14
CA ARG A 158 -17.12 15.10 22.67
C ARG A 158 -16.71 14.72 21.24
N ILE A 159 -17.10 13.54 20.81
CA ILE A 159 -16.89 13.09 19.43
C ILE A 159 -18.10 13.46 18.56
N GLY A 160 -17.89 13.66 17.25
CA GLY A 160 -19.01 13.76 16.31
C GLY A 160 -18.59 14.01 14.86
N PHE A 161 -19.57 14.12 13.96
CA PHE A 161 -19.31 14.22 12.52
C PHE A 161 -18.57 15.48 12.10
N ASP A 162 -18.69 16.58 12.84
CA ASP A 162 -17.94 17.79 12.54
C ASP A 162 -16.42 17.60 12.69
N ASP A 163 -15.95 16.52 13.31
CA ASP A 163 -14.53 16.16 13.35
C ASP A 163 -13.99 15.77 11.95
N ALA A 164 -14.86 15.38 11.02
CA ALA A 164 -14.49 15.07 9.64
C ALA A 164 -13.92 16.28 8.89
N TYR A 165 -14.35 17.50 9.24
CA TYR A 165 -13.78 18.73 8.67
C TYR A 165 -12.33 18.91 9.10
N PHE A 166 -12.02 18.67 10.37
CA PHE A 166 -10.66 18.74 10.90
C PHE A 166 -9.76 17.63 10.32
N ILE A 167 -10.29 16.40 10.18
CA ILE A 167 -9.58 15.31 9.50
C ILE A 167 -9.28 15.68 8.04
N THR A 168 -10.26 16.23 7.32
CA THR A 168 -10.10 16.66 5.92
C THR A 168 -9.04 17.76 5.81
N PHE A 169 -9.08 18.75 6.70
CA PHE A 169 -8.03 19.76 6.80
C PHE A 169 -6.65 19.13 6.97
N CYS A 170 -6.51 18.19 7.92
CA CYS A 170 -5.25 17.51 8.18
C CYS A 170 -4.77 16.68 6.97
N ILE A 171 -5.66 16.00 6.22
CA ILE A 171 -5.29 15.26 5.01
C ILE A 171 -4.70 16.20 3.95
N ILE A 172 -5.35 17.34 3.71
CA ILE A 172 -4.87 18.34 2.74
C ILE A 172 -3.53 18.93 3.22
N LEU A 173 -3.43 19.25 4.51
CA LEU A 173 -2.21 19.77 5.12
C LEU A 173 -1.05 18.78 5.00
N PHE A 174 -1.24 17.50 5.37
CA PHE A 174 -0.20 16.48 5.26
C PHE A 174 0.20 16.21 3.81
N THR A 175 -0.74 16.26 2.87
CA THR A 175 -0.44 16.11 1.43
C THR A 175 0.47 17.25 0.94
N GLY A 176 0.13 18.49 1.29
CA GLY A 176 0.95 19.66 0.94
C GLY A 176 2.31 19.66 1.64
N LEU A 177 2.35 19.38 2.94
CA LEU A 177 3.59 19.30 3.72
C LEU A 177 4.50 18.19 3.20
N ARG A 178 3.96 17.01 2.85
CA ARG A 178 4.73 15.91 2.25
C ARG A 178 5.42 16.37 0.98
N ALA A 179 4.65 16.87 0.02
CA ALA A 179 5.18 17.26 -1.28
C ALA A 179 6.19 18.41 -1.15
N ALA A 180 5.87 19.46 -0.37
CA ALA A 180 6.77 20.59 -0.16
C ALA A 180 8.06 20.19 0.59
N THR A 181 7.97 19.36 1.62
CA THR A 181 9.14 18.91 2.39
C THR A 181 10.02 18.01 1.54
N MET A 182 9.43 17.09 0.76
CA MET A 182 10.18 16.23 -0.15
C MET A 182 10.92 17.05 -1.21
N GLU A 183 10.25 18.01 -1.86
CA GLU A 183 10.84 18.79 -2.96
C GLU A 183 11.83 19.86 -2.50
N TYR A 184 11.49 20.63 -1.46
CA TYR A 184 12.26 21.82 -1.07
C TYR A 184 13.24 21.59 0.08
N VAL A 185 13.11 20.51 0.84
CA VAL A 185 13.97 20.23 2.01
C VAL A 185 14.75 18.94 1.81
N LEU A 186 14.06 17.82 1.62
CA LEU A 186 14.68 16.49 1.63
C LEU A 186 15.45 16.18 0.35
N ALA A 187 14.93 16.53 -0.82
CA ALA A 187 15.64 16.33 -2.08
C ALA A 187 16.96 17.16 -2.16
N PRO A 188 16.99 18.45 -1.76
CA PRO A 188 18.25 19.19 -1.64
C PRO A 188 19.23 18.55 -0.65
N ILE A 189 18.76 18.09 0.52
CA ILE A 189 19.60 17.39 1.50
C ILE A 189 20.17 16.10 0.89
N GLY A 190 19.36 15.31 0.20
CA GLY A 190 19.79 14.07 -0.45
C GLY A 190 20.84 14.32 -1.54
N ARG A 191 20.67 15.37 -2.36
CA ARG A 191 21.67 15.79 -3.35
C ARG A 191 22.96 16.26 -2.70
N TRP A 192 22.86 16.99 -1.60
CA TRP A 192 24.03 17.44 -0.83
C TRP A 192 24.81 16.25 -0.23
N GLN A 193 24.13 15.15 0.09
CA GLN A 193 24.74 13.88 0.51
C GLN A 193 25.27 13.03 -0.66
N GLY A 194 25.19 13.50 -1.91
CA GLY A 194 25.75 12.82 -3.08
C GLY A 194 24.82 11.79 -3.74
N ILE A 195 23.49 11.87 -3.50
CA ILE A 195 22.52 10.98 -4.17
C ILE A 195 22.17 11.55 -5.55
N ASP A 196 22.85 11.07 -6.59
CA ASP A 196 22.69 11.57 -7.96
C ASP A 196 21.55 10.90 -8.73
N ASN A 197 21.20 9.66 -8.39
CA ASN A 197 20.13 8.93 -9.07
C ASN A 197 18.75 9.45 -8.62
N ARG A 198 17.94 9.93 -9.57
CA ARG A 198 16.59 10.46 -9.34
C ARG A 198 15.65 9.46 -8.64
N LYS A 199 15.71 8.16 -8.99
CA LYS A 199 14.89 7.10 -8.37
C LYS A 199 15.26 6.92 -6.88
N ASN A 200 16.57 6.85 -6.59
CA ASN A 200 17.06 6.75 -5.22
C ASN A 200 16.79 8.03 -4.41
N LEU A 201 16.88 9.21 -5.03
CA LEU A 201 16.58 10.48 -4.39
C LEU A 201 15.11 10.59 -3.99
N THR A 202 14.20 10.15 -4.87
CA THR A 202 12.76 10.09 -4.55
C THR A 202 12.52 9.18 -3.36
N ARG A 203 13.06 7.96 -3.37
CA ARG A 203 12.88 6.99 -2.27
C ARG A 203 13.51 7.44 -0.96
N PHE A 204 14.69 8.05 -1.01
CA PHE A 204 15.29 8.71 0.13
C PHE A 204 14.33 9.75 0.72
N SER A 205 13.74 10.59 -0.14
CA SER A 205 12.82 11.65 0.28
C SER A 205 11.51 11.08 0.85
N GLU A 206 11.00 9.98 0.31
CA GLU A 206 9.83 9.28 0.84
C GLU A 206 10.08 8.71 2.24
N GLN A 207 11.22 8.02 2.44
CA GLN A 207 11.60 7.50 3.74
C GLN A 207 11.89 8.61 4.75
N ALA A 208 12.57 9.67 4.32
CA ALA A 208 12.88 10.81 5.18
C ALA A 208 11.61 11.59 5.57
N TRP A 209 10.59 11.67 4.71
CA TRP A 209 9.30 12.25 5.08
C TRP A 209 8.62 11.48 6.21
N LEU A 210 8.60 10.14 6.13
CA LEU A 210 8.06 9.29 7.21
C LEU A 210 8.81 9.53 8.51
N MET A 211 10.15 9.63 8.45
CA MET A 211 10.97 9.96 9.63
C MET A 211 10.59 11.33 10.22
N VAL A 212 10.44 12.38 9.41
CA VAL A 212 10.01 13.71 9.87
C VAL A 212 8.66 13.64 10.58
N TYR A 213 7.69 12.91 10.02
CA TYR A 213 6.38 12.73 10.64
C TYR A 213 6.49 12.04 12.01
N TYR A 214 7.11 10.86 12.06
CA TYR A 214 7.15 10.06 13.30
C TYR A 214 8.03 10.71 14.38
N THR A 215 9.06 11.48 14.03
CA THR A 215 9.83 12.24 15.04
C THR A 215 9.01 13.29 15.79
N VAL A 216 7.87 13.72 15.25
CA VAL A 216 6.94 14.65 15.90
C VAL A 216 5.79 13.89 16.58
N PHE A 217 5.13 12.99 15.85
CA PHE A 217 3.91 12.33 16.34
C PHE A 217 4.18 11.24 17.36
N TRP A 218 5.30 10.51 17.26
CA TRP A 218 5.61 9.47 18.22
C TRP A 218 5.88 10.04 19.63
N PRO A 219 6.72 11.08 19.81
CA PRO A 219 6.87 11.72 21.13
C PRO A 219 5.57 12.32 21.69
N TRP A 220 4.71 12.88 20.83
CA TRP A 220 3.39 13.36 21.25
C TRP A 220 2.52 12.21 21.80
N GLY A 221 2.46 11.08 21.09
CA GLY A 221 1.75 9.90 21.56
C GLY A 221 2.31 9.36 22.89
N VAL A 222 3.63 9.28 23.01
CA VAL A 222 4.33 8.86 24.23
C VAL A 222 4.04 9.82 25.38
N TYR A 223 4.03 11.13 25.15
CA TYR A 223 3.68 12.13 26.15
C TYR A 223 2.28 11.91 26.72
N ILE A 224 1.28 11.69 25.84
CA ILE A 224 -0.09 11.39 26.26
C ILE A 224 -0.13 10.10 27.09
N TYR A 225 0.54 9.04 26.63
CA TYR A 225 0.58 7.76 27.34
C TYR A 225 1.25 7.89 28.72
N CYS A 226 2.40 8.56 28.82
CA CYS A 226 3.15 8.68 30.07
C CYS A 226 2.49 9.63 31.09
N THR A 227 1.68 10.57 30.63
CA THR A 227 0.93 11.49 31.52
C THR A 227 -0.44 10.95 31.91
N SER A 228 -0.86 9.81 31.34
CA SER A 228 -2.15 9.21 31.61
C SER A 228 -2.16 8.32 32.88
N PRO A 229 -3.31 8.15 33.54
CA PRO A 229 -3.45 7.24 34.70
C PRO A 229 -3.24 5.75 34.38
N HIS A 230 -3.23 5.38 33.10
CA HIS A 230 -3.05 4.01 32.61
C HIS A 230 -1.63 3.72 32.12
N TYR A 231 -0.67 4.59 32.46
CA TYR A 231 0.73 4.34 32.18
C TYR A 231 1.19 3.03 32.84
N MET A 232 1.71 2.09 32.02
CA MET A 232 2.22 0.78 32.44
C MET A 232 1.19 -0.10 33.18
N ASN A 233 -0.10 0.20 33.08
CA ASN A 233 -1.18 -0.59 33.64
C ASN A 233 -2.26 -0.82 32.58
N MET A 234 -2.30 -2.04 32.04
CA MET A 234 -3.26 -2.42 30.99
C MET A 234 -4.71 -2.45 31.49
N GLU A 235 -4.93 -2.82 32.76
CA GLU A 235 -6.28 -2.87 33.35
C GLU A 235 -6.92 -1.47 33.37
N ASN A 236 -6.14 -0.46 33.73
CA ASN A 236 -6.56 0.95 33.76
C ASN A 236 -6.91 1.52 32.37
N MET A 237 -6.56 0.84 31.27
CA MET A 237 -6.98 1.26 29.93
C MET A 237 -8.48 1.06 29.71
N TRP A 238 -9.13 0.20 30.50
CA TRP A 238 -10.52 -0.22 30.33
C TRP A 238 -11.48 0.35 31.39
N THR A 239 -10.95 1.06 32.40
CA THR A 239 -11.77 1.67 33.45
C THR A 239 -12.57 2.85 32.91
N ASP A 240 -13.65 3.20 33.61
CA ASP A 240 -14.51 4.36 33.33
C ASP A 240 -15.15 4.34 31.94
N TRP A 241 -15.17 3.19 31.27
CA TRP A 241 -15.90 3.04 30.03
C TRP A 241 -17.40 2.91 30.30
N PRO A 242 -18.28 3.59 29.53
CA PRO A 242 -17.98 4.43 28.36
C PRO A 242 -17.84 5.92 28.69
N ASN A 243 -16.62 6.44 28.82
CA ASN A 243 -16.39 7.88 28.89
C ASN A 243 -16.50 8.51 27.49
N ARG A 244 -17.52 9.35 27.28
CA ARG A 244 -17.80 9.99 25.98
C ARG A 244 -17.09 11.32 25.74
N GLU A 245 -16.23 11.71 26.67
CA GLU A 245 -15.45 12.93 26.59
C GLU A 245 -13.94 12.63 26.55
N LEU A 246 -13.22 13.46 25.82
CA LEU A 246 -11.80 13.31 25.56
C LEU A 246 -11.07 14.60 25.88
N ASP A 247 -9.90 14.47 26.45
CA ASP A 247 -8.96 15.58 26.55
C ASP A 247 -8.62 16.14 25.15
N GLY A 248 -8.47 17.45 25.04
CA GLY A 248 -8.21 18.12 23.75
C GLY A 248 -6.93 17.65 23.09
N ILE A 249 -5.88 17.36 23.87
CA ILE A 249 -4.59 16.90 23.34
C ILE A 249 -4.74 15.47 22.80
N MET A 250 -5.44 14.59 23.52
CA MET A 250 -5.76 13.24 23.06
C MET A 250 -6.59 13.27 21.78
N LYS A 251 -7.66 14.09 21.75
CA LYS A 251 -8.53 14.20 20.59
C LYS A 251 -7.77 14.71 19.35
N ALA A 252 -7.00 15.78 19.48
CA ALA A 252 -6.17 16.29 18.38
C ALA A 252 -5.19 15.23 17.86
N TYR A 253 -4.49 14.54 18.76
CA TYR A 253 -3.56 13.46 18.40
C TYR A 253 -4.26 12.35 17.60
N LEU A 254 -5.39 11.84 18.08
CA LEU A 254 -6.13 10.77 17.40
C LEU A 254 -6.67 11.19 16.04
N LEU A 255 -7.23 12.39 15.92
CA LEU A 255 -7.76 12.89 14.64
C LEU A 255 -6.63 13.14 13.62
N CYS A 256 -5.49 13.68 14.06
CA CYS A 256 -4.33 13.88 13.19
C CYS A 256 -3.69 12.54 12.76
N GLN A 257 -3.58 11.56 13.66
CA GLN A 257 -3.13 10.21 13.32
C GLN A 257 -4.07 9.56 12.30
N TRP A 258 -5.38 9.63 12.55
CA TRP A 258 -6.36 9.09 11.61
C TRP A 258 -6.27 9.76 10.23
N ALA A 259 -6.15 11.08 10.18
CA ALA A 259 -5.96 11.84 8.95
C ALA A 259 -4.68 11.42 8.21
N PHE A 260 -3.57 11.22 8.92
CA PHE A 260 -2.33 10.75 8.31
C PHE A 260 -2.47 9.33 7.74
N TRP A 261 -3.10 8.40 8.46
CA TRP A 261 -3.33 7.04 7.97
C TRP A 261 -4.24 7.00 6.73
N LEU A 262 -5.28 7.83 6.68
CA LEU A 262 -6.11 8.04 5.48
C LEU A 262 -5.30 8.64 4.32
N GLN A 263 -4.44 9.61 4.61
CA GLN A 263 -3.56 10.21 3.63
C GLN A 263 -2.56 9.19 3.06
N GLN A 264 -1.98 8.32 3.90
CA GLN A 264 -1.08 7.25 3.45
C GLN A 264 -1.78 6.18 2.61
N MET A 265 -3.06 5.92 2.86
CA MET A 265 -3.88 5.07 1.99
C MET A 265 -4.04 5.65 0.58
N ILE A 266 -4.00 6.99 0.41
CA ILE A 266 -3.95 7.63 -0.90
C ILE A 266 -2.54 7.50 -1.49
N VAL A 267 -1.50 7.77 -0.71
CA VAL A 267 -0.09 7.71 -1.15
C VAL A 267 0.31 6.33 -1.67
N ILE A 268 -0.08 5.25 -0.99
CA ILE A 268 0.29 3.88 -1.40
C ILE A 268 -0.27 3.48 -2.78
N ASN A 269 -1.36 4.11 -3.22
CA ASN A 269 -1.95 3.90 -4.54
C ASN A 269 -1.28 4.76 -5.63
N ILE A 270 -0.55 5.78 -5.22
CA ILE A 270 0.19 6.69 -6.10
C ILE A 270 1.64 6.24 -6.26
N GLU A 271 2.24 5.71 -5.18
CA GLU A 271 3.59 5.17 -5.19
C GLU A 271 3.69 3.91 -6.08
N GLU A 272 4.88 3.68 -6.61
CA GLU A 272 5.20 2.50 -7.40
C GLU A 272 4.86 1.21 -6.64
N ARG A 273 4.11 0.32 -7.30
CA ARG A 273 3.53 -0.87 -6.67
C ARG A 273 4.61 -1.91 -6.36
N ARG A 274 4.87 -2.15 -5.08
CA ARG A 274 5.80 -3.19 -4.61
C ARG A 274 5.14 -4.58 -4.54
N LYS A 275 5.94 -5.65 -4.45
CA LYS A 275 5.47 -7.07 -4.45
C LYS A 275 4.45 -7.42 -3.35
N ASP A 276 4.45 -6.69 -2.24
CA ASP A 276 3.56 -6.85 -1.08
C ASP A 276 2.51 -5.73 -0.98
N HIS A 277 2.25 -5.01 -2.07
CA HIS A 277 1.29 -3.90 -2.11
C HIS A 277 -0.08 -4.29 -1.54
N TRP A 278 -0.63 -5.45 -1.91
CA TRP A 278 -1.93 -5.90 -1.40
C TRP A 278 -1.93 -6.19 0.10
N GLN A 279 -0.81 -6.68 0.65
CA GLN A 279 -0.68 -6.91 2.09
C GLN A 279 -0.62 -5.58 2.85
N MET A 280 0.20 -4.63 2.38
CA MET A 280 0.26 -3.29 2.96
C MET A 280 -1.07 -2.54 2.81
N PHE A 281 -1.73 -2.60 1.65
CA PHE A 281 -3.02 -1.95 1.43
C PHE A 281 -4.11 -2.51 2.35
N THR A 282 -4.18 -3.85 2.49
CA THR A 282 -5.09 -4.51 3.44
C THR A 282 -4.80 -4.07 4.88
N HIS A 283 -3.52 -3.98 5.26
CA HIS A 283 -3.11 -3.46 6.56
C HIS A 283 -3.63 -2.03 6.78
N HIS A 284 -3.45 -1.12 5.82
CA HIS A 284 -3.94 0.27 5.92
C HIS A 284 -5.47 0.35 6.06
N ILE A 285 -6.23 -0.49 5.34
CA ILE A 285 -7.69 -0.55 5.48
C ILE A 285 -8.07 -0.93 6.91
N ILE A 286 -7.46 -1.99 7.45
CA ILE A 286 -7.80 -2.53 8.77
C ILE A 286 -7.35 -1.60 9.88
N THR A 287 -6.15 -1.03 9.81
CA THR A 287 -5.67 -0.06 10.82
C THR A 287 -6.55 1.19 10.84
N THR A 288 -6.90 1.73 9.68
CA THR A 288 -7.81 2.88 9.58
C THR A 288 -9.19 2.56 10.15
N ALA A 289 -9.73 1.37 9.86
CA ALA A 289 -11.00 0.92 10.42
C ALA A 289 -10.93 0.75 11.95
N LEU A 290 -9.81 0.24 12.49
CA LEU A 290 -9.60 0.10 13.93
C LEU A 290 -9.45 1.45 14.64
N ILE A 291 -8.76 2.42 14.03
CA ILE A 291 -8.67 3.80 14.57
C ILE A 291 -10.08 4.41 14.64
N PHE A 292 -10.87 4.27 13.57
CA PHE A 292 -12.26 4.74 13.55
C PHE A 292 -13.12 4.04 14.62
N ALA A 293 -13.01 2.72 14.74
CA ALA A 293 -13.74 1.94 15.73
C ALA A 293 -13.35 2.32 17.16
N CYS A 294 -12.06 2.52 17.45
CA CYS A 294 -11.62 2.98 18.77
C CYS A 294 -12.18 4.37 19.10
N TYR A 295 -12.26 5.26 18.11
CA TYR A 295 -12.84 6.59 18.28
C TYR A 295 -14.36 6.53 18.54
N ALA A 296 -15.10 5.75 17.75
CA ALA A 296 -16.55 5.62 17.85
C ALA A 296 -17.02 4.89 19.12
N TYR A 297 -16.30 3.86 19.56
CA TYR A 297 -16.62 3.11 20.78
C TYR A 297 -15.97 3.68 22.06
N HIS A 298 -15.31 4.83 21.98
CA HIS A 298 -14.64 5.48 23.11
C HIS A 298 -13.52 4.64 23.74
N HIS A 299 -12.80 3.86 22.92
CA HIS A 299 -11.60 3.10 23.29
C HIS A 299 -10.29 3.87 23.02
N SER A 300 -10.31 5.19 23.24
CA SER A 300 -9.20 6.10 22.93
C SER A 300 -7.91 5.80 23.70
N ARG A 301 -8.00 5.32 24.95
CA ARG A 301 -6.84 4.98 25.81
C ARG A 301 -5.99 3.86 25.19
N VAL A 302 -6.63 2.74 24.85
CA VAL A 302 -5.97 1.62 24.16
C VAL A 302 -5.56 2.00 22.74
N GLY A 303 -6.38 2.80 22.03
CA GLY A 303 -6.04 3.30 20.70
C GLY A 303 -4.75 4.10 20.67
N ASN A 304 -4.56 5.03 21.60
CA ASN A 304 -3.30 5.78 21.77
C ASN A 304 -2.12 4.84 22.05
N PHE A 305 -2.28 3.88 22.95
CA PHE A 305 -1.20 2.94 23.27
C PHE A 305 -0.80 2.07 22.06
N ILE A 306 -1.77 1.55 21.30
CA ILE A 306 -1.51 0.77 20.08
C ILE A 306 -0.74 1.61 19.05
N LEU A 307 -1.12 2.88 18.83
CA LEU A 307 -0.41 3.79 17.93
C LEU A 307 1.05 4.00 18.39
N VAL A 308 1.26 4.26 19.67
CA VAL A 308 2.61 4.47 20.24
C VAL A 308 3.53 3.26 20.04
N ILE A 309 3.03 2.04 20.31
CA ILE A 309 3.85 0.85 20.14
C ILE A 309 4.07 0.50 18.66
N MET A 310 3.09 0.75 17.78
CA MET A 310 3.23 0.41 16.36
C MET A 310 4.19 1.35 15.63
N ASP A 311 4.14 2.64 15.95
CA ASP A 311 4.86 3.71 15.27
C ASP A 311 6.36 3.75 15.63
N VAL A 312 6.78 3.20 16.78
CA VAL A 312 8.20 3.25 17.22
C VAL A 312 9.15 2.60 16.21
N VAL A 313 8.69 1.54 15.56
CA VAL A 313 9.45 0.79 14.56
C VAL A 313 9.64 1.63 13.29
N ASP A 314 8.69 2.50 13.00
CA ASP A 314 8.68 3.37 11.83
C ASP A 314 9.54 4.63 12.02
N LEU A 315 10.23 4.77 13.17
CA LEU A 315 11.38 5.67 13.33
C LEU A 315 12.67 5.04 12.83
N PHE A 316 12.92 3.78 13.22
CA PHE A 316 14.19 3.11 12.96
C PHE A 316 14.33 2.64 11.51
N LEU A 317 13.27 2.08 10.92
CA LEU A 317 13.34 1.55 9.55
C LEU A 317 13.63 2.63 8.50
N PRO A 318 12.89 3.75 8.44
CA PRO A 318 13.16 4.78 7.45
C PRO A 318 14.51 5.44 7.68
N LEU A 319 14.93 5.62 8.95
CA LEU A 319 16.26 6.13 9.28
C LEU A 319 17.36 5.21 8.76
N ALA A 320 17.24 3.88 8.95
CA ALA A 320 18.20 2.92 8.42
C ALA A 320 18.28 2.99 6.87
N LYS A 321 17.14 3.11 6.19
CA LYS A 321 17.09 3.27 4.72
C LYS A 321 17.72 4.58 4.26
N CYS A 322 17.43 5.71 4.91
CA CYS A 322 18.06 6.99 4.62
C CYS A 322 19.59 6.92 4.76
N LEU A 323 20.09 6.30 5.84
CA LEU A 323 21.53 6.09 6.05
C LEU A 323 22.16 5.18 4.99
N LYS A 324 21.43 4.16 4.52
CA LYS A 324 21.87 3.30 3.41
C LYS A 324 22.06 4.10 2.13
N TYR A 325 21.08 4.94 1.76
CA TYR A 325 21.18 5.79 0.56
C TYR A 325 22.30 6.83 0.66
N CYS A 326 22.63 7.32 1.86
CA CYS A 326 23.77 8.20 2.08
C CYS A 326 25.14 7.48 2.17
N GLY A 327 25.18 6.15 2.05
CA GLY A 327 26.43 5.37 2.10
C GLY A 327 26.99 5.13 3.51
N TYR A 328 26.24 5.42 4.58
CA TYR A 328 26.68 5.23 5.97
C TYR A 328 26.42 3.81 6.49
N SER A 329 27.06 2.80 5.90
CA SER A 329 26.79 1.37 6.17
C SER A 329 26.89 0.97 7.65
N LYS A 330 27.91 1.43 8.39
CA LYS A 330 28.07 1.07 9.81
C LYS A 330 26.92 1.54 10.70
N ILE A 331 26.44 2.76 10.47
CA ILE A 331 25.31 3.32 11.24
C ILE A 331 24.01 2.67 10.77
N CYS A 332 23.89 2.39 9.47
CA CYS A 332 22.78 1.63 8.91
C CYS A 332 22.63 0.26 9.59
N ASP A 333 23.72 -0.50 9.76
CA ASP A 333 23.69 -1.81 10.42
C ASP A 333 23.25 -1.73 11.89
N VAL A 334 23.73 -0.72 12.62
CA VAL A 334 23.31 -0.47 14.01
C VAL A 334 21.82 -0.12 14.05
N MET A 335 21.35 0.74 13.16
CA MET A 335 19.93 1.12 13.09
C MET A 335 19.05 -0.05 12.64
N PHE A 336 19.54 -0.92 11.75
CA PHE A 336 18.87 -2.15 11.38
C PHE A 336 18.74 -3.10 12.58
N GLY A 337 19.79 -3.24 13.38
CA GLY A 337 19.74 -3.97 14.66
C GLY A 337 18.67 -3.41 15.60
N LEU A 338 18.67 -2.10 15.84
CA LEU A 338 17.66 -1.42 16.67
C LEU A 338 16.24 -1.58 16.11
N PHE A 339 16.08 -1.54 14.80
CA PHE A 339 14.83 -1.84 14.12
C PHE A 339 14.32 -3.26 14.43
N VAL A 340 15.17 -4.28 14.34
CA VAL A 340 14.79 -5.66 14.65
C VAL A 340 14.36 -5.83 16.11
N LEU A 341 15.15 -5.27 17.03
CA LEU A 341 14.88 -5.30 18.48
C LEU A 341 13.55 -4.60 18.81
N SER A 342 13.36 -3.38 18.31
CA SER A 342 12.14 -2.61 18.51
C SER A 342 10.92 -3.28 17.86
N TRP A 343 11.06 -3.85 16.64
CA TRP A 343 10.00 -4.60 15.97
C TRP A 343 9.50 -5.75 16.84
N PHE A 344 10.42 -6.60 17.30
CA PHE A 344 10.06 -7.77 18.08
C PHE A 344 9.33 -7.37 19.37
N PHE A 345 9.89 -6.42 20.11
CA PHE A 345 9.30 -5.99 21.38
C PHE A 345 7.95 -5.31 21.19
N ALA A 346 7.84 -4.35 20.26
CA ALA A 346 6.61 -3.63 20.01
C ALA A 346 5.48 -4.52 19.48
N ARG A 347 5.77 -5.31 18.43
CA ARG A 347 4.74 -6.02 17.66
C ARG A 347 4.48 -7.44 18.15
N HIS A 348 5.43 -8.09 18.83
CA HIS A 348 5.25 -9.47 19.31
C HIS A 348 5.18 -9.60 20.83
N VAL A 349 5.68 -8.62 21.59
CA VAL A 349 5.54 -8.63 23.06
C VAL A 349 4.41 -7.70 23.49
N LEU A 350 4.55 -6.39 23.29
CA LEU A 350 3.58 -5.41 23.78
C LEU A 350 2.23 -5.52 23.07
N TYR A 351 2.21 -5.65 21.75
CA TYR A 351 0.95 -5.75 21.02
C TYR A 351 0.17 -7.03 21.34
N ILE A 352 0.84 -8.18 21.53
CA ILE A 352 0.17 -9.39 22.00
C ILE A 352 -0.34 -9.21 23.44
N ALA A 353 0.39 -8.50 24.30
CA ALA A 353 -0.10 -8.15 25.64
C ALA A 353 -1.38 -7.29 25.58
N VAL A 354 -1.51 -6.38 24.61
CA VAL A 354 -2.76 -5.64 24.37
C VAL A 354 -3.89 -6.58 23.94
N CYS A 355 -3.65 -7.48 22.98
CA CYS A 355 -4.65 -8.46 22.56
C CYS A 355 -5.10 -9.36 23.74
N TRP A 356 -4.16 -9.76 24.60
CA TRP A 356 -4.45 -10.52 25.81
C TRP A 356 -5.27 -9.70 26.82
N SER A 357 -4.94 -8.42 26.99
CA SER A 357 -5.69 -7.50 27.85
C SER A 357 -7.12 -7.30 27.34
N ILE A 358 -7.31 -7.17 26.02
CA ILE A 358 -8.66 -7.15 25.41
C ILE A 358 -9.41 -8.44 25.75
N TYR A 359 -8.77 -9.61 25.64
CA TYR A 359 -9.42 -10.88 25.93
C TYR A 359 -9.75 -11.08 27.41
N SER A 360 -8.87 -10.67 28.32
CA SER A 360 -8.91 -11.02 29.75
C SER A 360 -9.36 -9.88 30.68
N ASP A 361 -8.97 -8.63 30.43
CA ASP A 361 -9.28 -7.49 31.31
C ASP A 361 -10.64 -6.89 30.98
N THR A 362 -10.98 -6.76 29.69
CA THR A 362 -12.27 -6.15 29.30
C THR A 362 -13.49 -6.84 29.92
N PRO A 363 -13.64 -8.19 29.96
CA PRO A 363 -14.80 -8.80 30.61
C PRO A 363 -14.77 -8.69 32.14
N ARG A 364 -13.62 -8.37 32.74
CA ARG A 364 -13.48 -8.21 34.19
C ARG A 364 -13.76 -6.78 34.64
N VAL A 365 -13.35 -5.80 33.84
CA VAL A 365 -13.36 -4.37 34.21
C VAL A 365 -14.56 -3.63 33.61
N MET A 366 -14.93 -3.93 32.36
CA MET A 366 -15.96 -3.17 31.67
C MET A 366 -17.37 -3.67 32.04
N PRO A 367 -18.33 -2.75 32.28
CA PRO A 367 -19.70 -3.15 32.54
C PRO A 367 -20.33 -3.77 31.29
N THR A 368 -20.91 -4.96 31.43
CA THR A 368 -21.66 -5.62 30.36
C THR A 368 -23.03 -4.94 30.20
N GLY A 369 -23.42 -4.68 28.95
CA GLY A 369 -24.68 -4.00 28.63
C GLY A 369 -24.46 -2.78 27.74
N CYS A 370 -25.53 -2.00 27.57
CA CYS A 370 -25.55 -0.84 26.68
C CYS A 370 -25.79 0.47 27.42
N PHE A 371 -25.19 1.54 26.92
CA PHE A 371 -25.29 2.89 27.48
C PHE A 371 -25.71 3.87 26.40
N LYS A 372 -26.55 4.85 26.75
CA LYS A 372 -27.05 5.88 25.84
C LYS A 372 -26.93 7.26 26.48
N GLY A 373 -26.72 8.30 25.67
CA GLY A 373 -26.58 9.67 26.13
C GLY A 373 -25.13 10.07 26.37
N ASN A 374 -24.94 11.29 26.86
CA ASN A 374 -23.65 11.90 27.14
C ASN A 374 -23.22 11.61 28.59
N ASN A 375 -22.03 12.06 28.98
CA ASN A 375 -21.52 11.86 30.34
C ASN A 375 -22.45 12.45 31.43
N ASP A 376 -23.14 13.56 31.16
CA ASP A 376 -24.04 14.21 32.13
C ASP A 376 -25.39 13.50 32.31
N ASN A 377 -25.86 12.75 31.29
CA ASN A 377 -27.20 12.17 31.24
C ASN A 377 -27.19 10.70 30.78
N MET A 378 -26.13 9.97 31.15
CA MET A 378 -25.92 8.60 30.72
C MET A 378 -26.97 7.66 31.32
N VAL A 379 -27.63 6.89 30.46
CA VAL A 379 -28.59 5.85 30.84
C VAL A 379 -28.00 4.48 30.51
N GLY A 380 -27.86 3.62 31.52
CA GLY A 380 -27.37 2.25 31.37
C GLY A 380 -26.99 1.63 32.73
N PRO A 381 -26.75 0.32 32.78
CA PRO A 381 -26.74 -0.62 31.65
C PRO A 381 -28.16 -0.98 31.18
N LEU A 382 -28.36 -0.97 29.87
CA LEU A 382 -29.56 -1.44 29.16
C LEU A 382 -29.27 -2.78 28.47
N ASP A 383 -30.29 -3.61 28.30
CA ASP A 383 -30.17 -4.83 27.51
C ASP A 383 -29.93 -4.51 26.03
N PRO A 384 -29.05 -5.26 25.34
CA PRO A 384 -28.80 -5.06 23.92
C PRO A 384 -30.07 -5.36 23.11
N PRO A 385 -30.46 -4.47 22.19
CA PRO A 385 -31.61 -4.70 21.33
C PRO A 385 -31.35 -5.90 20.41
N ALA A 386 -32.43 -6.57 20.00
CA ALA A 386 -32.33 -7.70 19.07
C ALA A 386 -31.71 -7.28 17.73
N GLY A 387 -30.87 -8.16 17.16
CA GLY A 387 -30.18 -7.94 15.88
C GLY A 387 -28.78 -7.33 16.03
N TRP A 388 -28.24 -6.80 14.93
CA TRP A 388 -26.84 -6.33 14.85
C TRP A 388 -26.72 -4.80 14.71
N GLY A 389 -27.85 -4.08 14.64
CA GLY A 389 -27.88 -2.63 14.39
C GLY A 389 -27.14 -1.82 15.46
N TYR A 390 -27.19 -2.26 16.73
CA TYR A 390 -26.50 -1.59 17.83
C TYR A 390 -24.97 -1.59 17.69
N LEU A 391 -24.39 -2.48 16.88
CA LEU A 391 -22.95 -2.48 16.62
C LEU A 391 -22.52 -1.33 15.71
N VAL A 392 -23.45 -0.86 14.85
CA VAL A 392 -23.19 0.21 13.89
C VAL A 392 -23.62 1.58 14.44
N GLU A 393 -24.55 1.59 15.41
CA GLU A 393 -25.07 2.80 16.05
C GLU A 393 -23.97 3.78 16.52
N PRO A 394 -22.87 3.37 17.19
CA PRO A 394 -21.83 4.30 17.63
C PRO A 394 -21.14 5.08 16.49
N PHE A 395 -21.13 4.51 15.27
CA PHE A 395 -20.55 5.15 14.10
C PHE A 395 -21.50 6.14 13.42
N ILE A 396 -22.81 5.99 13.65
CA ILE A 396 -23.86 6.82 13.05
C ILE A 396 -24.33 7.90 14.01
N ASN A 397 -24.40 7.60 15.30
CA ASN A 397 -24.91 8.49 16.32
C ASN A 397 -23.97 8.52 17.53
N PRO A 398 -23.14 9.57 17.68
CA PRO A 398 -22.22 9.74 18.80
C PRO A 398 -22.88 9.70 20.19
N GLU A 399 -24.14 10.12 20.31
CA GLU A 399 -24.92 10.10 21.56
C GLU A 399 -25.85 8.86 21.65
N GLY A 400 -25.79 8.00 20.63
CA GLY A 400 -26.57 6.78 20.48
C GLY A 400 -26.17 5.68 21.45
N LEU A 401 -26.66 4.47 21.19
CA LEU A 401 -26.39 3.32 22.03
C LEU A 401 -24.95 2.81 21.81
N VAL A 402 -24.16 2.67 22.87
CA VAL A 402 -22.85 2.01 22.85
C VAL A 402 -22.91 0.80 23.79
N CYS A 403 -22.52 -0.37 23.30
CA CYS A 403 -22.66 -1.63 24.03
C CYS A 403 -21.33 -2.31 24.22
N TYR A 404 -21.20 -3.06 25.31
CA TYR A 404 -20.13 -4.01 25.52
C TYR A 404 -20.72 -5.40 25.80
N ASN A 405 -20.32 -6.37 24.98
CA ASN A 405 -20.66 -7.79 25.09
C ASN A 405 -19.61 -8.64 24.33
N GLU A 406 -19.77 -9.96 24.36
CA GLU A 406 -18.87 -10.89 23.65
C GLU A 406 -18.71 -10.55 22.16
N THR A 407 -19.79 -10.18 21.48
CA THR A 407 -19.76 -9.81 20.06
C THR A 407 -18.89 -8.59 19.80
N VAL A 408 -19.06 -7.52 20.59
CA VAL A 408 -18.25 -6.30 20.49
C VAL A 408 -16.78 -6.62 20.77
N LYS A 409 -16.50 -7.38 21.84
CA LYS A 409 -15.13 -7.81 22.19
C LYS A 409 -14.45 -8.50 21.00
N TRP A 410 -15.09 -9.50 20.39
CA TRP A 410 -14.52 -10.20 19.24
C TRP A 410 -14.46 -9.36 17.97
N SER A 411 -15.38 -8.40 17.79
CA SER A 411 -15.31 -7.46 16.66
C SER A 411 -14.08 -6.55 16.70
N PHE A 412 -13.57 -6.22 17.88
CA PHE A 412 -12.29 -5.50 18.05
C PHE A 412 -11.08 -6.43 18.04
N LEU A 413 -11.18 -7.58 18.71
CA LEU A 413 -10.04 -8.50 18.85
C LEU A 413 -9.68 -9.21 17.54
N ALA A 414 -10.66 -9.62 16.73
CA ALA A 414 -10.37 -10.38 15.51
C ALA A 414 -9.55 -9.59 14.47
N PRO A 415 -9.86 -8.32 14.13
CA PRO A 415 -9.02 -7.53 13.24
C PRO A 415 -7.61 -7.28 13.80
N LEU A 416 -7.48 -7.11 15.12
CA LEU A 416 -6.16 -6.97 15.76
C LEU A 416 -5.32 -8.24 15.63
N LEU A 417 -5.92 -9.42 15.83
CA LEU A 417 -5.25 -10.71 15.63
C LEU A 417 -4.91 -10.96 14.15
N PHE A 418 -5.77 -10.51 13.24
CA PHE A 418 -5.47 -10.56 11.80
C PHE A 418 -4.26 -9.68 11.45
N LEU A 419 -4.21 -8.45 11.98
CA LEU A 419 -3.01 -7.61 11.87
C LEU A 419 -1.78 -8.30 12.47
N GLN A 420 -1.93 -9.04 13.57
CA GLN A 420 -0.83 -9.82 14.12
C GLN A 420 -0.33 -10.88 13.16
N ALA A 421 -1.21 -11.58 12.46
CA ALA A 421 -0.81 -12.57 11.45
C ALA A 421 0.01 -11.91 10.32
N ILE A 422 -0.39 -10.72 9.87
CA ILE A 422 0.39 -9.95 8.87
C ILE A 422 1.78 -9.58 9.42
N THR A 423 1.86 -9.07 10.65
CA THR A 423 3.16 -8.69 11.23
C THR A 423 4.10 -9.88 11.46
N ILE A 424 3.56 -11.06 11.79
CA ILE A 424 4.33 -12.31 11.83
C ILE A 424 4.88 -12.62 10.45
N GLY A 425 4.06 -12.49 9.39
CA GLY A 425 4.50 -12.65 8.01
C GLY A 425 5.70 -11.76 7.67
N TRP A 426 5.63 -10.47 7.96
CA TRP A 426 6.76 -9.55 7.78
C TRP A 426 7.96 -9.87 8.66
N PHE A 427 7.74 -10.29 9.92
CA PHE A 427 8.83 -10.72 10.79
C PHE A 427 9.59 -11.92 10.22
N THR A 428 8.89 -12.88 9.57
CA THR A 428 9.60 -13.97 8.87
C THR A 428 10.49 -13.47 7.74
N MET A 429 10.09 -12.38 7.04
CA MET A 429 10.93 -11.74 6.02
C MET A 429 12.16 -11.06 6.64
N ILE A 430 11.98 -10.36 7.77
CA ILE A 430 13.08 -9.75 8.52
C ILE A 430 14.08 -10.81 8.98
N VAL A 431 13.61 -11.92 9.54
CA VAL A 431 14.48 -13.04 9.97
C VAL A 431 15.24 -13.64 8.79
N ARG A 432 14.63 -13.74 7.60
CA ARG A 432 15.33 -14.18 6.38
C ARG A 432 16.45 -13.22 5.99
N VAL A 433 16.24 -11.91 6.08
CA VAL A 433 17.29 -10.90 5.85
C VAL A 433 18.41 -11.05 6.87
N ILE A 434 18.09 -11.22 8.15
CA ILE A 434 19.10 -11.46 9.20
C ILE A 434 19.94 -12.69 8.88
N ILE A 435 19.32 -13.81 8.48
CA ILE A 435 20.04 -15.03 8.09
C ILE A 435 20.96 -14.78 6.88
N LYS A 436 20.52 -13.98 5.89
CA LYS A 436 21.34 -13.57 4.74
C LYS A 436 22.56 -12.76 5.19
N VAL A 437 22.36 -11.80 6.09
CA VAL A 437 23.42 -10.94 6.64
C VAL A 437 24.44 -11.76 7.46
N LEU A 438 23.97 -12.67 8.32
CA LEU A 438 24.85 -13.53 9.12
C LEU A 438 25.66 -14.52 8.27
N LYS A 439 25.18 -14.85 7.07
CA LYS A 439 25.92 -15.67 6.08
C LYS A 439 26.91 -14.84 5.25
N GLY A 440 27.05 -13.55 5.50
CA GLY A 440 27.98 -12.65 4.81
C GLY A 440 27.40 -11.96 3.58
N GLY A 441 26.08 -11.98 3.37
CA GLY A 441 25.41 -11.18 2.34
C GLY A 441 25.08 -9.76 2.81
N ASP A 442 24.71 -8.86 1.89
CA ASP A 442 24.25 -7.51 2.25
C ASP A 442 22.86 -7.55 2.92
N ALA A 443 22.59 -6.56 3.78
CA ALA A 443 21.30 -6.32 4.43
C ALA A 443 20.28 -5.70 3.45
N GLU A 444 20.08 -6.37 2.31
CA GLU A 444 19.07 -5.99 1.33
C GLU A 444 17.72 -6.55 1.76
N ASP A 445 16.75 -5.64 1.83
CA ASP A 445 15.35 -5.99 2.03
C ASP A 445 14.87 -6.80 0.81
N VAL A 446 14.36 -8.01 1.02
CA VAL A 446 13.84 -8.89 -0.06
C VAL A 446 12.67 -8.22 -0.81
N ARG A 447 12.00 -7.25 -0.18
CA ARG A 447 10.99 -6.41 -0.82
C ARG A 447 11.60 -5.40 -1.80
N SER A 448 12.86 -5.00 -1.58
CA SER A 448 13.58 -3.99 -2.35
C SER A 448 14.30 -4.53 -3.59
N ASP A 449 14.22 -5.82 -3.91
CA ASP A 449 14.84 -6.40 -5.12
C ASP A 449 14.27 -5.81 -6.44
N ASP A 450 13.16 -5.07 -6.37
CA ASP A 450 12.55 -4.31 -7.48
C ASP A 450 12.92 -2.81 -7.44
N GLU A 451 13.69 -2.40 -6.44
CA GLU A 451 14.14 -1.03 -6.30
C GLU A 451 15.28 -0.69 -7.29
N GLY A 452 16.05 -1.68 -7.71
CA GLY A 452 17.19 -1.53 -8.64
C GLY A 452 16.99 -2.11 -10.05
N GLY A 453 15.83 -2.70 -10.34
CA GLY A 453 15.55 -3.28 -11.66
C GLY A 453 15.21 -2.23 -12.70
N GLU A 454 15.74 -2.43 -13.90
CA GLU A 454 15.38 -1.81 -15.17
C GLU A 454 13.85 -1.64 -15.26
N GLU A 455 13.40 -0.59 -15.97
CA GLU A 455 12.01 -0.54 -16.42
C GLU A 455 11.65 -1.95 -16.88
N GLU A 456 10.58 -2.56 -16.36
CA GLU A 456 9.99 -3.71 -17.03
C GLU A 456 9.90 -3.28 -18.49
N GLU A 457 10.76 -3.83 -19.38
CA GLU A 457 10.54 -3.74 -20.80
C GLU A 457 9.15 -4.34 -20.96
N GLU A 458 8.14 -3.45 -20.98
CA GLU A 458 6.74 -3.84 -21.09
C GLU A 458 6.72 -4.75 -22.30
N GLU A 459 6.47 -6.06 -22.10
CA GLU A 459 6.48 -7.04 -23.18
C GLU A 459 5.76 -6.43 -24.38
N GLU A 460 6.54 -6.04 -25.41
CA GLU A 460 6.01 -5.26 -26.53
C GLU A 460 5.03 -6.18 -27.27
N GLU A 461 3.74 -6.09 -26.95
CA GLU A 461 2.71 -6.92 -27.58
C GLU A 461 2.53 -6.39 -29.00
N PHE A 462 3.04 -7.11 -30.01
CA PHE A 462 2.88 -6.71 -31.41
C PHE A 462 1.55 -7.23 -31.96
N ILE A 463 0.77 -6.34 -32.58
CA ILE A 463 -0.44 -6.73 -33.33
C ILE A 463 -0.11 -6.64 -34.82
N TYR A 464 -0.50 -7.67 -35.58
CA TYR A 464 -0.50 -7.64 -37.03
C TYR A 464 -1.87 -7.13 -37.51
N GLU A 465 -1.87 -5.99 -38.20
CA GLU A 465 -3.09 -5.41 -38.76
C GLU A 465 -3.09 -5.61 -40.28
N GLU A 466 -4.23 -6.05 -40.85
CA GLU A 466 -4.40 -6.21 -42.30
C GLU A 466 -4.63 -4.83 -42.94
N ALA A 467 -3.65 -4.33 -43.67
CA ALA A 467 -3.83 -3.14 -44.50
C ALA A 467 -4.29 -3.55 -45.91
N GLN A 468 -5.42 -3.00 -46.38
CA GLN A 468 -5.81 -3.11 -47.78
C GLN A 468 -4.94 -2.16 -48.62
N PRO A 469 -4.30 -2.64 -49.71
CA PRO A 469 -3.57 -1.77 -50.62
C PRO A 469 -4.57 -0.90 -51.39
N LEU A 470 -4.52 0.42 -51.18
CA LEU A 470 -5.12 1.39 -52.09
C LEU A 470 -4.23 1.48 -53.33
N GLU A 471 -4.43 0.55 -54.28
CA GLU A 471 -3.97 0.74 -55.65
C GLU A 471 -4.96 1.67 -56.35
N GLU A 472 -4.74 2.98 -56.27
CA GLU A 472 -5.25 3.89 -57.30
C GLU A 472 -4.19 3.90 -58.40
N GLU A 473 -4.47 3.20 -59.52
CA GLU A 473 -3.66 3.32 -60.73
C GLU A 473 -3.78 4.75 -61.27
N VAL A 474 -2.85 5.62 -60.86
CA VAL A 474 -2.71 6.94 -61.48
C VAL A 474 -2.00 6.72 -62.83
N GLY A 475 -2.78 6.52 -63.88
CA GLY A 475 -2.29 6.44 -65.25
C GLY A 475 -1.48 7.70 -65.60
N VAL A 476 -0.28 7.48 -66.16
CA VAL A 476 0.72 8.52 -66.48
C VAL A 476 0.24 9.55 -67.52
N GLU A 477 -0.97 9.42 -68.06
CA GLU A 477 -1.57 10.37 -69.01
C GLU A 477 -2.46 11.45 -68.37
N ALA A 478 -2.65 11.46 -67.04
CA ALA A 478 -3.47 12.47 -66.35
C ALA A 478 -2.67 13.60 -65.64
N LEU A 479 -1.34 13.66 -65.84
CA LEU A 479 -0.47 14.70 -65.28
C LEU A 479 -0.42 15.95 -66.19
N ASP A 480 -1.44 16.80 -66.14
CA ASP A 480 -1.36 18.18 -66.69
C ASP A 480 -0.60 19.10 -65.73
N LEU A 481 0.73 19.06 -65.81
CA LEU A 481 1.66 19.87 -65.01
C LEU A 481 1.52 21.38 -65.24
N ARG A 482 0.76 21.82 -66.27
CA ARG A 482 0.65 23.24 -66.63
C ARG A 482 -0.45 24.00 -65.87
N ASN A 483 -1.33 23.29 -65.17
CA ASN A 483 -2.37 23.88 -64.32
C ASN A 483 -1.99 24.00 -62.83
N TRP A 484 -0.95 23.30 -62.37
CA TRP A 484 -0.48 23.37 -60.99
C TRP A 484 0.18 24.71 -60.67
N GLU A 485 0.94 25.27 -61.62
CA GLU A 485 1.67 26.53 -61.44
C GLU A 485 0.74 27.74 -61.26
N ARG A 486 -0.51 27.66 -61.75
CA ARG A 486 -1.52 28.73 -61.62
C ARG A 486 -2.30 28.72 -60.29
N ARG A 487 -2.14 27.69 -59.43
CA ARG A 487 -2.77 27.63 -58.09
C ARG A 487 -1.86 28.05 -56.94
N SER A 488 -0.59 28.37 -57.22
CA SER A 488 0.37 28.91 -56.23
C SER A 488 0.05 30.33 -55.76
N GLY A 489 -1.01 30.97 -56.28
CA GLY A 489 -1.39 32.35 -55.99
C GLY A 489 -2.80 32.53 -55.43
N VAL A 490 -3.21 31.84 -54.36
CA VAL A 490 -4.40 32.22 -53.58
C VAL A 490 -4.17 32.03 -52.08
N LYS A 491 -4.01 33.15 -51.35
CA LYS A 491 -4.03 33.23 -49.89
C LYS A 491 -5.36 32.69 -49.35
N LYS A 492 -5.33 31.87 -48.30
CA LYS A 492 -6.52 31.62 -47.46
C LYS A 492 -6.18 31.67 -45.96
N GLN A 493 -7.02 32.41 -45.26
CA GLN A 493 -6.91 32.92 -43.90
C GLN A 493 -6.72 31.86 -42.82
N ALA A 494 -5.93 32.25 -41.81
CA ALA A 494 -5.81 31.63 -40.51
C ALA A 494 -7.13 31.73 -39.72
N SER A 495 -7.47 30.65 -38.99
CA SER A 495 -8.35 30.71 -37.82
C SER A 495 -7.60 30.08 -36.65
N SER A 496 -7.36 30.90 -35.64
CA SER A 496 -6.65 30.61 -34.40
C SER A 496 -7.59 30.06 -33.33
N SER A 497 -7.17 29.00 -32.64
CA SER A 497 -7.47 28.85 -31.21
C SER A 497 -6.19 28.45 -30.51
N GLY A 498 -5.61 29.41 -29.79
CA GLY A 498 -4.36 29.26 -29.08
C GLY A 498 -4.57 28.57 -27.74
N VAL A 499 -3.84 27.49 -27.51
CA VAL A 499 -3.46 27.01 -26.19
C VAL A 499 -1.94 26.85 -26.22
N SER A 500 -1.25 27.78 -25.58
CA SER A 500 0.20 27.82 -25.47
C SER A 500 0.66 26.99 -24.27
N LEU A 501 1.39 25.91 -24.53
CA LEU A 501 2.27 25.23 -23.57
C LEU A 501 3.66 25.88 -23.64
N PRO A 502 4.27 26.32 -22.54
CA PRO A 502 5.68 26.66 -22.51
C PRO A 502 6.53 25.45 -22.05
N GLY A 503 7.30 24.92 -23.00
CA GLY A 503 8.74 24.65 -22.83
C GLY A 503 9.20 23.36 -22.13
N HIS A 504 9.66 22.38 -22.93
CA HIS A 504 10.97 21.75 -22.69
C HIS A 504 11.57 21.16 -23.99
N SER A 505 12.51 21.92 -24.57
CA SER A 505 13.73 21.47 -25.27
C SER A 505 13.72 20.38 -26.38
N ASP A 506 13.25 20.70 -27.59
CA ASP A 506 13.71 20.03 -28.82
C ASP A 506 14.92 20.75 -29.44
N ARG A 507 15.99 20.92 -28.65
CA ARG A 507 17.26 21.53 -29.11
C ARG A 507 18.24 20.50 -29.71
N LYS A 508 17.86 19.22 -29.82
CA LYS A 508 18.75 18.17 -30.38
C LYS A 508 18.38 17.72 -31.80
N GLU A 509 17.23 18.09 -32.34
CA GLU A 509 16.83 17.66 -33.70
C GLU A 509 17.20 18.64 -34.83
N LEU A 510 17.64 19.87 -34.50
CA LEU A 510 17.94 20.91 -35.51
C LEU A 510 19.42 21.04 -35.92
N LEU A 511 20.32 20.22 -35.37
CA LEU A 511 21.75 20.25 -35.74
C LEU A 511 22.21 19.09 -36.63
N GLY A 512 21.30 18.19 -37.04
CA GLY A 512 21.60 17.06 -37.93
C GLY A 512 21.27 17.28 -39.42
N ARG A 513 20.78 18.47 -39.81
CA ARG A 513 20.24 18.71 -41.18
C ARG A 513 20.92 19.82 -41.98
N ILE A 514 22.05 20.36 -41.52
CA ILE A 514 22.89 21.23 -42.35
C ILE A 514 24.20 20.49 -42.60
N GLY A 515 24.15 19.58 -43.57
CA GLY A 515 25.36 19.04 -44.19
C GLY A 515 26.08 20.19 -44.89
N CYS A 516 27.24 20.56 -44.35
CA CYS A 516 28.31 21.22 -45.09
C CYS A 516 29.59 20.52 -44.69
N GLU A 517 29.85 19.40 -45.37
CA GLU A 517 31.21 18.89 -45.54
C GLU A 517 32.06 20.01 -46.14
N LYS A 518 33.19 20.28 -45.50
CA LYS A 518 34.33 20.86 -46.19
C LYS A 518 35.56 20.08 -45.78
N GLN A 519 36.07 19.33 -46.75
CA GLN A 519 37.48 19.00 -46.86
C GLN A 519 38.32 20.28 -46.68
N VAL A 520 39.50 20.16 -46.09
CA VAL A 520 40.81 20.46 -46.72
C VAL A 520 41.90 20.28 -45.65
N ASP A 521 42.86 19.43 -46.02
CA ASP A 521 44.27 19.25 -45.59
C ASP A 521 44.66 19.03 -44.11
#